data_AF-A0A0K1PS11-F1
#
_entry.id   AF-A0A0K1PS11-F1
#
_cell.length_a   1.000
_cell.length_b   1.000
_cell.length_c   1.000
_cell.angle_alpha   90.00
_cell.angle_beta   90.00
_cell.angle_gamma   90.00
#
_symmetry.space_group_name_H-M   'P 1'
#
loop_
_entity.id
_entity.type
_entity.pdbx_description
1 polymer ?
#
loop_
_entity_poly.entity_id
_entity_poly.type
_entity_poly.pdbx_seq_one_letter_code
_entity_poly.pdbx_strand_id
1 'polypeptide(L)'
;MKLYVMRHGPAEDDSPTGRDADRALTPTGRDRVRHVARALLEGGEAPFIVLSSPLVRALQTAEIVASITGLDRRVADEKKARASGGTGAVEVRREMAPGGDTLGLVGELARAGRKRVMVVGHEPDLSLLVSRLIGRLPSEGMLKAMVVGVKLTPTAPEVQGSGFTSKSRFVLDPKTLAWQRD
;
A
#
# COMPACT_ATOMS: atom_id res chain seq x y z
N MET A 1 -6.83 7.01 10.58
CA MET A 1 -6.56 6.00 9.53
C MET A 1 -5.40 5.08 9.93
N LYS A 2 -5.45 3.78 9.60
CA LYS A 2 -4.27 2.90 9.51
C LYS A 2 -3.81 2.91 8.05
N LEU A 3 -2.58 3.34 7.80
CA LEU A 3 -1.95 3.35 6.48
C LEU A 3 -0.94 2.20 6.40
N TYR A 4 -0.95 1.48 5.29
CA TYR A 4 0.04 0.45 4.95
C TYR A 4 0.75 0.90 3.69
N VAL A 5 2.05 1.16 3.79
CA VAL A 5 2.89 1.52 2.63
C VAL A 5 3.58 0.25 2.18
N MET A 6 3.36 -0.17 0.93
CA MET A 6 3.93 -1.39 0.39
C MET A 6 4.70 -1.12 -0.90
N ARG A 7 5.97 -1.53 -0.96
CA ARG A 7 6.69 -1.57 -2.23
C ARG A 7 6.20 -2.75 -3.04
N HIS A 8 6.05 -2.58 -4.36
CA HIS A 8 5.73 -3.68 -5.26
C HIS A 8 6.65 -4.91 -5.06
N GLY A 9 6.16 -6.10 -5.38
CA GLY A 9 6.94 -7.34 -5.31
C GLY A 9 8.07 -7.42 -6.34
N PRO A 10 8.96 -8.40 -6.24
CA PRO A 10 9.96 -8.69 -7.28
C PRO A 10 9.32 -8.81 -8.67
N ALA A 11 9.89 -8.09 -9.63
CA ALA A 11 9.44 -8.00 -11.02
C ALA A 11 10.54 -8.51 -11.95
N GLU A 12 10.12 -9.02 -13.10
CA GLU A 12 11.00 -9.44 -14.19
C GLU A 12 11.92 -8.29 -14.58
N ASP A 13 13.11 -8.58 -15.11
CA ASP A 13 14.04 -7.54 -15.55
C ASP A 13 13.52 -6.83 -16.81
N ASP A 14 12.96 -7.61 -17.74
CA ASP A 14 12.39 -7.12 -19.00
C ASP A 14 10.88 -7.36 -19.07
N SER A 15 10.21 -6.68 -19.99
CA SER A 15 8.82 -6.94 -20.36
C SER A 15 8.74 -7.37 -21.83
N PRO A 16 7.69 -8.12 -22.23
CA PRO A 16 7.51 -8.52 -23.64
C PRO A 16 7.41 -7.32 -24.60
N THR A 17 7.02 -6.14 -24.10
CA THR A 17 6.90 -4.90 -24.87
C THR A 17 8.17 -4.04 -24.84
N GLY A 18 9.16 -4.41 -24.03
CA GLY A 18 10.36 -3.62 -23.76
C GLY A 18 10.15 -2.38 -22.89
N ARG A 19 8.92 -2.08 -22.44
CA ARG A 19 8.62 -0.93 -21.58
C ARG A 19 8.74 -1.29 -20.10
N ASP A 20 9.42 -0.47 -19.29
CA ASP A 20 9.54 -0.69 -17.84
C ASP A 20 8.17 -0.78 -17.13
N ALA A 21 7.22 0.04 -17.58
CA ALA A 21 5.88 0.09 -17.00
C ALA A 21 5.11 -1.24 -17.11
N ASP A 22 5.46 -2.06 -18.11
CA ASP A 22 4.81 -3.33 -18.41
C ASP A 22 5.49 -4.53 -17.73
N ARG A 23 6.60 -4.31 -17.00
CA ARG A 23 7.30 -5.37 -16.27
C ARG A 23 6.36 -5.99 -15.24
N ALA A 24 6.11 -7.28 -15.39
CA ALA A 24 5.27 -8.06 -14.49
C ALA A 24 6.05 -8.51 -13.26
N LEU A 25 5.33 -8.92 -12.21
CA LEU A 25 5.94 -9.66 -11.12
C LEU A 25 6.57 -10.96 -11.64
N THR A 26 7.69 -11.38 -11.03
CA THR A 26 8.21 -12.73 -11.26
C THR A 26 7.31 -13.77 -10.59
N PRO A 27 7.35 -15.06 -10.97
CA PRO A 27 6.64 -16.12 -10.25
C PRO A 27 6.95 -16.12 -8.76
N THR A 28 8.24 -16.09 -8.39
CA THR A 28 8.68 -16.02 -6.99
C THR A 28 8.30 -14.70 -6.31
N GLY A 29 8.19 -13.61 -7.08
CA GLY A 29 7.72 -12.33 -6.61
C GLY A 29 6.24 -12.35 -6.24
N ARG A 30 5.40 -13.03 -7.04
CA ARG A 30 3.99 -13.26 -6.71
C ARG A 30 3.86 -14.08 -5.42
N ASP A 31 4.65 -15.13 -5.26
CA ASP A 31 4.63 -15.96 -4.04
C ASP A 31 5.05 -15.18 -2.80
N ARG A 32 6.07 -14.34 -2.92
CA ARG A 32 6.46 -13.43 -1.82
C ARG A 32 5.32 -12.50 -1.42
N VAL A 33 4.65 -11.87 -2.40
CA VAL A 33 3.50 -11.00 -2.12
C VAL A 33 2.36 -11.79 -1.46
N ARG A 34 2.09 -13.03 -1.90
CA ARG A 34 1.09 -13.90 -1.27
C ARG A 34 1.41 -14.18 0.20
N HIS A 35 2.66 -14.52 0.53
CA HIS A 35 3.08 -14.76 1.91
C HIS A 35 2.94 -13.52 2.79
N VAL A 36 3.38 -12.35 2.29
CA VAL A 36 3.21 -11.07 2.99
C VAL A 36 1.73 -10.75 3.21
N ALA A 37 0.88 -10.93 2.17
CA ALA A 37 -0.55 -10.67 2.28
C ALA A 37 -1.25 -11.61 3.28
N ARG A 38 -0.85 -12.89 3.36
CA ARG A 38 -1.34 -13.83 4.38
C ARG A 38 -0.92 -13.39 5.78
N ALA A 39 0.35 -13.03 5.96
CA ALA A 39 0.84 -12.53 7.24
C ALA A 39 0.06 -11.30 7.71
N LEU A 40 -0.23 -10.34 6.81
CA LEU A 40 -1.08 -9.19 7.15
C LEU A 40 -2.50 -9.59 7.57
N LEU A 41 -3.10 -10.56 6.89
CA LEU A 41 -4.44 -11.06 7.23
C LEU A 41 -4.44 -11.70 8.63
N GLU A 42 -3.54 -12.65 8.86
CA GLU A 42 -3.38 -13.38 10.13
C GLU A 42 -3.01 -12.44 11.28
N GLY A 43 -2.19 -11.42 11.00
CA GLY A 43 -1.82 -10.37 11.96
C GLY A 43 -2.93 -9.35 12.25
N GLY A 44 -4.12 -9.49 11.67
CA GLY A 44 -5.24 -8.57 11.87
C GLY A 44 -5.07 -7.20 11.21
N GLU A 45 -4.16 -7.10 10.23
CA GLU A 45 -3.77 -5.87 9.51
C GLU A 45 -4.17 -5.88 8.03
N ALA A 46 -5.20 -6.67 7.66
CA ALA A 46 -5.78 -6.62 6.33
C ALA A 46 -6.35 -5.21 5.99
N PRO A 47 -6.09 -4.69 4.77
CA PRO A 47 -6.62 -3.42 4.31
C PRO A 47 -8.10 -3.51 3.94
N PHE A 48 -8.78 -2.37 3.94
CA PHE A 48 -10.15 -2.22 3.44
C PHE A 48 -10.20 -1.61 2.03
N ILE A 49 -9.07 -1.14 1.54
CA ILE A 49 -8.89 -0.64 0.17
C ILE A 49 -7.39 -0.67 -0.16
N VAL A 50 -7.06 -0.99 -1.41
CA VAL A 50 -5.69 -0.94 -1.91
C VAL A 50 -5.61 0.05 -3.07
N LEU A 51 -4.77 1.08 -2.94
CA LEU A 51 -4.49 2.03 -4.01
C LEU A 51 -3.17 1.64 -4.64
N SER A 52 -3.13 1.56 -5.97
CA SER A 52 -1.97 1.09 -6.70
C SER A 52 -1.48 2.09 -7.72
N SER A 53 -0.17 2.12 -7.90
CA SER A 53 0.48 2.69 -9.08
C SER A 53 -0.03 2.03 -10.37
N PRO A 54 -0.12 2.76 -11.49
CA PRO A 54 -0.56 2.18 -12.77
C PRO A 54 0.44 1.17 -13.37
N LEU A 55 1.67 1.11 -12.87
CA LEU A 55 2.68 0.17 -13.40
C LEU A 55 2.32 -1.27 -13.04
N VAL A 56 2.49 -2.19 -13.99
CA VAL A 56 1.96 -3.57 -13.92
C VAL A 56 2.40 -4.31 -12.65
N ARG A 57 3.68 -4.25 -12.28
CA ARG A 57 4.20 -4.87 -11.05
C ARG A 57 3.51 -4.41 -9.76
N ALA A 58 3.13 -3.14 -9.68
CA ALA A 58 2.43 -2.59 -8.52
C ALA A 58 0.96 -3.00 -8.53
N LEU A 59 0.30 -2.92 -9.69
CA LEU A 59 -1.08 -3.38 -9.85
C LEU A 59 -1.23 -4.86 -9.49
N GLN A 60 -0.38 -5.74 -10.03
CA GLN A 60 -0.38 -7.16 -9.68
C GLN A 60 -0.12 -7.41 -8.19
N THR A 61 0.75 -6.62 -7.57
CA THR A 61 0.97 -6.70 -6.11
C THR A 61 -0.32 -6.38 -5.35
N ALA A 62 -0.99 -5.29 -5.72
CA ALA A 62 -2.25 -4.86 -5.11
C ALA A 62 -3.39 -5.88 -5.29
N GLU A 63 -3.51 -6.46 -6.48
CA GLU A 63 -4.51 -7.50 -6.79
C GLU A 63 -4.29 -8.76 -5.95
N ILE A 64 -3.03 -9.21 -5.80
CA ILE A 64 -2.70 -10.35 -4.94
C ILE A 64 -3.08 -10.06 -3.49
N VAL A 65 -2.75 -8.87 -2.97
CA VAL A 65 -3.13 -8.49 -1.60
C VAL A 65 -4.65 -8.48 -1.44
N ALA A 66 -5.38 -7.88 -2.37
CA ALA A 66 -6.83 -7.82 -2.32
C ALA A 66 -7.46 -9.22 -2.30
N SER A 67 -6.99 -10.13 -3.16
CA SER A 67 -7.48 -11.51 -3.24
C SER A 67 -7.15 -12.31 -1.97
N ILE A 68 -5.90 -12.28 -1.52
CA ILE A 68 -5.45 -13.07 -0.35
C ILE A 68 -6.12 -12.60 0.95
N THR A 69 -6.36 -11.30 1.10
CA THR A 69 -7.01 -10.74 2.29
C THR A 69 -8.53 -10.81 2.27
N GLY A 70 -9.11 -11.40 1.21
CA GLY A 70 -10.55 -11.52 0.97
C GLY A 70 -11.26 -10.19 0.75
N LEU A 71 -10.51 -9.14 0.36
CA LEU A 71 -11.05 -7.80 0.17
C LEU A 71 -11.99 -7.73 -1.04
N ASP A 72 -11.65 -8.42 -2.12
CA ASP A 72 -12.49 -8.58 -3.31
C ASP A 72 -13.88 -9.12 -2.97
N ARG A 73 -13.95 -10.19 -2.18
CA ARG A 73 -15.20 -10.81 -1.71
C ARG A 73 -16.00 -9.85 -0.84
N ARG A 74 -15.36 -9.22 0.15
CA ARG A 74 -16.01 -8.23 1.02
C ARG A 74 -16.63 -7.09 0.22
N VAL A 75 -15.89 -6.53 -0.75
CA VAL A 75 -16.39 -5.46 -1.62
C VAL A 75 -17.54 -5.94 -2.50
N ALA A 76 -17.46 -7.16 -3.04
CA ALA A 76 -18.54 -7.74 -3.83
C ALA A 76 -19.82 -7.94 -3.02
N ASP A 77 -19.71 -8.42 -1.78
CA ASP A 77 -20.84 -8.62 -0.87
C ASP A 77 -21.45 -7.27 -0.45
N GLU A 78 -20.63 -6.26 -0.17
CA GLU A 78 -21.09 -4.89 0.11
C GLU A 78 -21.83 -4.26 -1.07
N LYS A 79 -21.35 -4.47 -2.31
CA LYS A 79 -22.02 -4.01 -3.54
C LYS A 79 -23.35 -4.70 -3.78
N LYS A 80 -23.47 -5.99 -3.48
CA LYS A 80 -24.75 -6.70 -3.54
C LYS A 80 -25.73 -6.15 -2.51
N ALA A 81 -25.24 -5.79 -1.32
CA ALA A 81 -26.05 -5.25 -0.24
C ALA A 81 -26.46 -3.78 -0.44
N ARG A 82 -25.73 -3.00 -1.25
CA ARG A 82 -25.99 -1.57 -1.51
C ARG A 82 -26.30 -1.34 -2.99
N ALA A 83 -27.52 -0.90 -3.30
CA ALA A 83 -27.94 -0.56 -4.67
C ALA A 83 -27.11 0.59 -5.32
N SER A 84 -26.30 1.31 -4.54
CA SER A 84 -25.40 2.36 -5.02
C SER A 84 -23.96 1.82 -5.17
N GLY A 85 -23.41 1.90 -6.38
CA GLY A 85 -22.11 1.36 -6.76
C GLY A 85 -20.97 1.71 -5.80
N GLY A 86 -20.42 0.69 -5.14
CA GLY A 86 -19.22 0.81 -4.31
C GLY A 86 -17.94 0.97 -5.14
N THR A 87 -16.89 1.51 -4.52
CA THR A 87 -15.55 1.51 -5.11
C THR A 87 -14.98 0.08 -5.18
N GLY A 88 -14.05 -0.18 -6.11
CA GLY A 88 -13.40 -1.49 -6.24
C GLY A 88 -12.48 -1.81 -5.07
N ALA A 89 -12.08 -3.07 -4.92
CA ALA A 89 -11.09 -3.51 -3.93
C ALA A 89 -9.71 -2.87 -4.18
N VAL A 90 -9.37 -2.67 -5.46
CA VAL A 90 -8.16 -2.01 -5.93
C VAL A 90 -8.54 -0.76 -6.73
N GLU A 91 -7.90 0.37 -6.42
CA GLU A 91 -8.03 1.63 -7.17
C GLU A 91 -6.67 2.02 -7.78
N VAL A 92 -6.64 2.24 -9.09
CA VAL A 92 -5.43 2.71 -9.77
C VAL A 92 -5.35 4.24 -9.67
N ARG A 93 -4.23 4.75 -9.18
CA ARG A 93 -4.02 6.18 -8.90
C ARG A 93 -2.71 6.66 -9.52
N ARG A 94 -2.78 7.74 -10.30
CA ARG A 94 -1.60 8.32 -10.98
C ARG A 94 -0.61 8.92 -9.99
N GLU A 95 -1.11 9.36 -8.85
CA GLU A 95 -0.35 9.88 -7.71
C GLU A 95 0.59 8.83 -7.10
N MET A 96 0.34 7.54 -7.38
CA MET A 96 1.20 6.42 -6.99
C MET A 96 2.24 6.04 -8.07
N ALA A 97 2.22 6.66 -9.26
CA ALA A 97 3.28 6.50 -10.25
C ALA A 97 4.61 7.06 -9.72
N PRO A 98 5.77 6.60 -10.22
CA PRO A 98 7.05 7.21 -9.88
C PRO A 98 7.03 8.73 -10.07
N GLY A 99 7.42 9.49 -9.05
CA GLY A 99 7.38 10.97 -9.03
C GLY A 99 6.00 11.58 -8.77
N GLY A 100 4.96 10.78 -8.47
CA GLY A 100 3.62 11.25 -8.17
C GLY A 100 3.44 11.82 -6.75
N ASP A 101 2.38 12.62 -6.54
CA ASP A 101 2.06 13.21 -5.24
C ASP A 101 1.35 12.21 -4.29
N THR A 102 2.10 11.20 -3.85
CA THR A 102 1.58 10.20 -2.91
C THR A 102 1.24 10.81 -1.53
N LEU A 103 1.96 11.85 -1.09
CA LEU A 103 1.70 12.49 0.20
C LEU A 103 0.36 13.25 0.21
N GLY A 104 0.07 14.01 -0.86
CA GLY A 104 -1.21 14.69 -1.04
C GLY A 104 -2.38 13.70 -1.06
N LEU A 105 -2.23 12.59 -1.79
CA LEU A 105 -3.18 11.48 -1.82
C LEU A 105 -3.43 10.89 -0.42
N VAL A 106 -2.37 10.60 0.35
CA VAL A 106 -2.52 10.10 1.73
C VAL A 106 -3.27 11.10 2.61
N GLY A 107 -2.99 12.39 2.47
CA GLY A 107 -3.71 13.46 3.17
C GLY A 107 -5.20 13.53 2.80
N GLU A 108 -5.54 13.37 1.53
CA GLU A 108 -6.94 13.28 1.06
C GLU A 108 -7.66 12.10 1.70
N LEU A 109 -7.07 10.91 1.69
CA LEU A 109 -7.66 9.69 2.26
C LEU A 109 -7.83 9.78 3.78
N ALA A 110 -6.88 10.42 4.46
CA ALA A 110 -6.97 10.70 5.88
C ALA A 110 -8.16 11.62 6.19
N ARG A 111 -8.31 12.71 5.44
CA ARG A 111 -9.43 13.67 5.55
C ARG A 111 -10.78 13.04 5.20
N ALA A 112 -10.82 12.13 4.22
CA ALA A 112 -12.00 11.36 3.86
C ALA A 112 -12.38 10.29 4.92
N GLY A 113 -11.67 10.21 6.04
CA GLY A 113 -12.01 9.31 7.15
C GLY A 113 -11.79 7.82 6.85
N ARG A 114 -10.94 7.47 5.87
CA ARG A 114 -10.68 6.07 5.51
C ARG A 114 -10.06 5.33 6.70
N LYS A 115 -10.51 4.09 6.94
CA LYS A 115 -10.13 3.32 8.13
C LYS A 115 -8.79 2.59 7.97
N ARG A 116 -8.65 1.74 6.95
CA ARG A 116 -7.49 0.86 6.69
C ARG A 116 -7.14 0.91 5.21
N VAL A 117 -6.07 1.61 4.87
CA VAL A 117 -5.70 1.93 3.49
C VAL A 117 -4.32 1.35 3.21
N MET A 118 -4.18 0.59 2.13
CA MET A 118 -2.87 0.24 1.60
C MET A 118 -2.56 1.07 0.36
N VAL A 119 -1.33 1.55 0.25
CA VAL A 119 -0.79 2.15 -0.97
C VAL A 119 0.36 1.28 -1.49
N VAL A 120 0.35 0.98 -2.79
CA VAL A 120 1.35 0.13 -3.46
C VAL A 120 2.09 0.93 -4.51
N GLY A 121 3.41 1.06 -4.36
CA GLY A 121 4.23 1.95 -5.19
C GLY A 121 5.69 1.52 -5.33
N HIS A 122 6.57 2.51 -5.53
CA HIS A 122 7.96 2.32 -5.96
C HIS A 122 8.95 3.11 -5.11
N GLU A 123 10.20 2.67 -5.11
CA GLU A 123 11.30 3.48 -4.58
C GLU A 123 11.74 4.53 -5.60
N PRO A 124 12.29 5.68 -5.14
CA PRO A 124 12.52 6.07 -3.74
C PRO A 124 11.31 6.72 -3.04
N ASP A 125 10.20 6.92 -3.77
CA ASP A 125 9.05 7.70 -3.31
C ASP A 125 8.41 7.15 -2.03
N LEU A 126 8.35 5.83 -1.88
CA LEU A 126 7.78 5.22 -0.68
C LEU A 126 8.65 5.44 0.56
N SER A 127 9.97 5.28 0.45
CA SER A 127 10.89 5.63 1.54
C SER A 127 10.81 7.10 1.91
N LEU A 128 10.68 8.00 0.93
CA LEU A 128 10.48 9.43 1.18
C LEU A 128 9.14 9.69 1.87
N LEU A 129 8.05 9.05 1.42
CA LEU A 129 6.73 9.12 2.06
C LEU A 129 6.82 8.67 3.52
N VAL A 130 7.39 7.50 3.78
CA VAL A 130 7.56 6.97 5.14
C VAL A 130 8.36 7.97 5.97
N SER A 131 9.49 8.47 5.46
CA SER A 131 10.30 9.48 6.15
C SER A 131 9.51 10.74 6.52
N ARG A 132 8.73 11.28 5.59
CA ARG A 132 7.86 12.44 5.84
C ARG A 132 6.79 12.15 6.89
N LEU A 133 6.27 10.93 6.92
CA LEU A 133 5.24 10.54 7.88
C LEU A 133 5.82 10.27 9.27
N ILE A 134 6.91 9.53 9.42
CA ILE A 134 7.37 9.07 10.75
C ILE A 134 8.67 9.74 11.22
N GLY A 135 9.22 10.70 10.46
CA GLY A 135 10.42 11.44 10.83
C GLY A 135 11.73 10.65 10.74
N ARG A 136 11.70 9.42 10.21
CA ARG A 136 12.88 8.56 10.01
C ARG A 136 12.90 7.96 8.60
N LEU A 137 14.05 8.04 7.93
CA LEU A 137 14.28 7.26 6.71
C LEU A 137 14.55 5.81 7.08
N PRO A 138 13.99 4.82 6.35
CA PRO A 138 14.54 3.47 6.36
C PRO A 138 15.99 3.55 5.85
N SER A 139 16.97 3.09 6.63
CA SER A 139 18.40 3.25 6.33
C SER A 139 18.84 2.66 4.99
N GLU A 140 18.11 1.66 4.48
CA GLU A 140 18.37 0.99 3.19
C GLU A 140 17.18 1.09 2.21
N GLY A 141 16.25 2.01 2.48
CA GLY A 141 14.97 2.08 1.79
C GLY A 141 14.06 0.87 2.06
N MET A 142 13.05 0.68 1.20
CA MET A 142 12.08 -0.42 1.36
C MET A 142 12.43 -1.61 0.46
N LEU A 143 12.49 -2.83 1.02
CA LEU A 143 12.64 -4.05 0.22
C LEU A 143 11.40 -4.29 -0.67
N LYS A 144 11.57 -4.94 -1.83
CA LYS A 144 10.45 -5.38 -2.68
C LYS A 144 9.48 -6.27 -1.86
N ALA A 145 8.20 -5.94 -1.87
CA ALA A 145 7.11 -6.49 -1.03
C ALA A 145 7.13 -6.12 0.47
N MET A 146 8.05 -5.28 0.95
CA MET A 146 8.05 -4.81 2.34
C MET A 146 6.81 -3.96 2.63
N VAL A 147 6.29 -4.08 3.86
CA VAL A 147 5.15 -3.28 4.33
C VAL A 147 5.53 -2.49 5.58
N VAL A 148 5.26 -1.19 5.55
CA VAL A 148 5.37 -0.30 6.71
C VAL A 148 3.96 0.11 7.15
N GLY A 149 3.61 -0.19 8.40
CA GLY A 149 2.36 0.20 9.01
C GLY A 149 2.49 1.52 9.77
N VAL A 150 1.65 2.50 9.43
CA VAL A 150 1.61 3.83 10.08
C VAL A 150 0.19 4.12 10.58
N LYS A 151 0.07 4.66 11.78
CA LYS A 151 -1.18 5.24 12.29
C LYS A 151 -1.18 6.72 11.95
N LEU A 152 -2.20 7.19 11.23
CA LEU A 152 -2.47 8.61 11.03
C LEU A 152 -3.68 9.03 11.88
N THR A 153 -3.52 10.11 12.62
CA THR A 153 -4.56 10.72 13.47
C THR A 153 -4.76 12.16 13.02
N PRO A 154 -5.96 12.54 12.53
CA PRO A 154 -6.23 13.92 12.13
C PRO A 154 -5.95 14.90 13.27
N THR A 155 -5.36 16.05 12.94
CA THR A 155 -5.20 17.17 13.89
C THR A 155 -6.36 18.16 13.71
N ALA A 156 -6.61 18.97 14.74
CA ALA A 156 -7.56 20.08 14.61
C ALA A 156 -7.14 21.00 13.43
N PRO A 157 -8.12 21.60 12.71
CA PRO A 157 -7.85 22.44 11.54
C PRO A 157 -6.91 23.63 11.80
N GLU A 158 -6.84 24.06 13.05
CA GLU A 158 -6.10 25.24 13.51
C GLU A 158 -4.58 25.01 13.63
N VAL A 159 -4.13 23.75 13.56
CA VAL A 159 -2.70 23.41 13.66
C VAL A 159 -2.05 23.52 12.28
N GLN A 160 -1.13 24.49 12.10
CA GLN A 160 -0.30 24.60 10.89
C GLN A 160 0.51 23.31 10.68
N GLY A 161 0.31 22.63 9.53
CA GLY A 161 0.99 21.36 9.21
C GLY A 161 0.24 20.49 8.20
N SER A 162 0.60 19.20 8.10
CA SER A 162 0.01 18.21 7.17
C SER A 162 -1.45 17.85 7.45
N GLY A 163 -2.06 18.36 8.53
CA GLY A 163 -3.43 18.05 8.95
C GLY A 163 -3.58 16.71 9.69
N PHE A 164 -2.48 16.05 10.06
CA PHE A 164 -2.47 14.82 10.86
C PHE A 164 -1.17 14.65 11.63
N THR A 165 -1.24 13.98 12.78
CA THR A 165 -0.09 13.34 13.43
C THR A 165 0.04 11.89 13.00
N SER A 166 1.24 11.34 13.16
CA SER A 166 1.61 10.04 12.64
C SER A 166 2.46 9.27 13.66
N LYS A 167 2.18 7.98 13.79
CA LYS A 167 2.97 7.06 14.63
C LYS A 167 3.28 5.80 13.84
N SER A 168 4.55 5.40 13.81
CA SER A 168 4.96 4.10 13.28
C SER A 168 4.33 2.97 14.10
N ARG A 169 3.94 1.88 13.45
CA ARG A 169 3.30 0.72 14.10
C ARG A 169 4.11 -0.54 13.92
N PHE A 170 4.53 -0.80 12.69
CA PHE A 170 5.33 -1.97 12.38
C PHE A 170 6.07 -1.83 11.05
N VAL A 171 7.12 -2.63 10.90
CA VAL A 171 7.70 -3.04 9.62
C VAL A 171 7.55 -4.55 9.50
N LEU A 172 7.01 -5.01 8.37
CA LEU A 172 6.92 -6.43 8.01
C LEU A 172 7.97 -6.73 6.95
N ASP A 173 8.98 -7.52 7.34
CA ASP A 173 10.04 -7.94 6.44
C ASP A 173 9.51 -8.99 5.44
N PRO A 174 9.67 -8.77 4.13
CA PRO A 174 9.07 -9.66 3.13
C PRO A 174 9.85 -10.95 2.88
N LYS A 175 11.07 -11.08 3.40
CA LYS A 175 11.91 -12.28 3.28
C LYS A 175 11.71 -13.20 4.47
N THR A 176 11.69 -12.64 5.68
CA THR A 176 11.61 -13.41 6.93
C THR A 176 10.20 -13.48 7.51
N LEU A 177 9.28 -12.62 7.04
CA LEU A 177 7.95 -12.39 7.63
C LEU A 177 7.98 -11.92 9.09
N ALA A 178 9.15 -11.46 9.55
CA ALA A 178 9.31 -10.92 10.89
C ALA A 178 8.59 -9.57 11.01
N TRP A 179 7.92 -9.38 12.15
CA TRP A 179 7.28 -8.13 12.52
C TRP A 179 8.18 -7.36 13.48
N GLN A 180 8.68 -6.21 13.04
CA GLN A 180 9.29 -5.24 13.94
C GLN A 180 8.20 -4.27 14.37
N ARG A 181 7.83 -4.24 15.65
CA ARG A 181 6.76 -3.39 16.17
C ARG A 181 7.36 -2.32 17.09
N ASP A 182 6.81 -1.11 17.03
CA ASP A 182 7.14 -0.01 17.96
C ASP A 182 6.16 0.05 19.14
#